data_AF-F1LHC7-F1
#
_entry.id   AF-F1LHC7-F1
#
_cell.length_a   1.000
_cell.length_b   1.000
_cell.length_c   1.000
_cell.angle_alpha   90.00
_cell.angle_beta   90.00
_cell.angle_gamma   90.00
#
_symmetry.space_group_name_H-M   'P 1'
#
loop_
_entity.id
_entity.type
_entity.pdbx_description
1 polymer ?
#
loop_
_entity_poly.entity_id
_entity_poly.type
_entity_poly.pdbx_seq_one_letter_code
_entity_poly.pdbx_strand_id
1 'polypeptide(L)'
;MAALHFCGLPGSDVDSLGFACPEDLDKEAYFTFWNNYLPILIHRERRWRKVGLPRGEKLKRFVRKGIPSKLRATVWMLGCPPVELAKHEVSDAVVDAIRLDLPRTFPDNNRLSSAAGNRIIGRILYRVAQHFPDIGYCQGFNYIAA
;
A
#
# COMPACT_ATOMS: atom_id res chain seq x y z
N MET A 1 13.53 11.75 -22.36
CA MET A 1 14.32 12.18 -21.19
C MET A 1 13.42 12.26 -19.97
N ALA A 2 13.13 11.10 -19.36
CA ALA A 2 12.62 10.96 -17.99
C ALA A 2 12.68 9.46 -17.67
N ALA A 3 13.90 8.93 -17.57
CA ALA A 3 14.10 7.63 -16.97
C ALA A 3 13.76 7.78 -15.48
N LEU A 4 12.54 7.39 -15.12
CA LEU A 4 12.19 7.12 -13.74
C LEU A 4 12.99 5.88 -13.33
N HIS A 5 14.23 6.11 -12.90
CA HIS A 5 15.01 5.14 -12.16
C HIS A 5 14.25 4.77 -10.89
N PHE A 6 14.47 3.58 -10.32
CA PHE A 6 13.79 3.10 -9.10
C PHE A 6 13.92 4.02 -7.89
N CYS A 7 14.77 5.02 -8.02
CA CYS A 7 15.20 5.94 -7.00
C CYS A 7 14.58 7.30 -7.28
N GLY A 8 13.28 7.47 -7.03
CA GLY A 8 12.59 8.78 -7.06
C GLY A 8 13.08 9.77 -8.14
N LEU A 9 13.15 11.05 -7.77
CA LEU A 9 13.98 12.01 -8.51
C LEU A 9 15.44 11.54 -8.46
N PRO A 10 16.28 11.81 -9.48
CA PRO A 10 17.68 11.41 -9.47
C PRO A 10 18.35 11.74 -8.12
N GLY A 11 18.81 10.71 -7.39
CA GLY A 11 19.43 10.83 -6.06
C GLY A 11 18.60 10.33 -4.85
N SER A 12 17.43 9.70 -5.04
CA SER A 12 16.61 9.18 -3.94
C SER A 12 16.90 7.71 -3.62
N ASP A 13 17.36 7.37 -2.41
CA ASP A 13 17.62 5.98 -2.00
C ASP A 13 16.37 5.12 -1.78
N VAL A 14 15.17 5.70 -1.99
CA VAL A 14 13.88 5.04 -1.85
C VAL A 14 13.01 5.12 -3.10
N ASP A 15 12.11 4.16 -3.24
CA ASP A 15 11.13 4.07 -4.32
C ASP A 15 9.90 4.98 -4.09
N SER A 16 8.94 4.94 -5.03
CA SER A 16 7.71 5.75 -4.96
C SER A 16 6.82 5.46 -3.73
N LEU A 17 6.92 4.25 -3.18
CA LEU A 17 6.18 3.81 -1.99
C LEU A 17 6.97 4.06 -0.69
N GLY A 18 8.25 4.40 -0.79
CA GLY A 18 9.15 4.73 0.32
C GLY A 18 10.07 3.59 0.75
N PHE A 19 10.12 2.47 0.01
CA PHE A 19 11.01 1.35 0.28
C PHE A 19 12.43 1.65 -0.19
N ALA A 20 13.43 1.33 0.64
CA ALA A 20 14.82 1.43 0.27
C ALA A 20 15.17 0.53 -0.93
N CYS A 21 16.09 0.99 -1.76
CA CYS A 21 16.64 0.19 -2.85
C CYS A 21 17.47 -0.98 -2.28
N PRO A 22 17.19 -2.24 -2.66
CA PRO A 22 18.00 -3.37 -2.22
C PRO A 22 19.46 -3.26 -2.69
N GLU A 23 20.41 -3.64 -1.85
CA GLU A 23 21.84 -3.60 -2.18
C GLU A 23 22.20 -4.56 -3.33
N ASP A 24 21.51 -5.68 -3.42
CA ASP A 24 21.68 -6.75 -4.40
C ASP A 24 20.82 -6.57 -5.67
N LEU A 25 20.20 -5.41 -5.85
CA LEU A 25 19.37 -5.13 -7.01
C LEU A 25 20.20 -5.17 -8.31
N ASP A 26 19.84 -6.08 -9.22
CA ASP A 26 20.29 -6.02 -10.62
C ASP A 26 19.70 -4.79 -11.31
N LYS A 27 20.51 -3.72 -11.36
CA LYS A 27 20.12 -2.42 -11.91
C LYS A 27 19.83 -2.49 -13.42
N GLU A 28 20.48 -3.39 -14.16
CA GLU A 28 20.30 -3.51 -15.60
C GLU A 28 19.00 -4.22 -15.93
N ALA A 29 18.73 -5.36 -15.28
CA ALA A 29 17.47 -6.08 -15.42
C ALA A 29 16.30 -5.19 -14.97
N TYR A 30 16.48 -4.51 -13.85
CA TYR A 30 15.53 -3.52 -13.32
C TYR A 30 15.22 -2.42 -14.34
N PHE A 31 16.25 -1.77 -14.89
CA PHE A 31 16.10 -0.68 -15.85
C PHE A 31 15.41 -1.16 -17.14
N THR A 32 15.80 -2.33 -17.63
CA THR A 32 15.21 -2.98 -18.80
C THR A 32 13.72 -3.26 -18.57
N PHE A 33 13.35 -3.78 -17.41
CA PHE A 33 11.95 -4.00 -17.04
C PHE A 33 11.15 -2.68 -17.10
N TRP A 34 11.65 -1.61 -16.49
CA TRP A 34 10.92 -0.33 -16.43
C TRP A 34 10.84 0.38 -17.77
N ASN A 35 11.86 0.30 -18.62
CA ASN A 35 11.79 0.86 -19.98
C ASN A 35 10.67 0.21 -20.80
N ASN A 36 10.44 -1.09 -20.62
CA ASN A 36 9.36 -1.82 -21.28
C ASN A 36 8.00 -1.57 -20.61
N TYR A 37 7.98 -1.43 -19.29
CA TYR A 37 6.75 -1.32 -18.52
C TYR A 37 6.17 0.10 -18.46
N LEU A 38 7.01 1.14 -18.42
CA LEU A 38 6.58 2.53 -18.30
C LEU A 38 5.66 2.99 -19.45
N PRO A 39 5.91 2.67 -20.74
CA PRO A 39 4.98 2.98 -21.81
C PRO A 39 3.59 2.36 -21.62
N ILE A 40 3.54 1.14 -21.05
CA ILE A 40 2.29 0.45 -20.72
C ILE A 40 1.55 1.24 -19.64
N LEU A 41 2.24 1.64 -18.56
CA LEU A 41 1.64 2.44 -17.47
C LEU A 41 1.09 3.77 -17.97
N ILE A 42 1.85 4.51 -18.79
CA ILE A 42 1.43 5.79 -19.38
C ILE A 42 0.18 5.59 -20.26
N HIS A 43 0.17 4.56 -21.10
CA HIS A 43 -0.99 4.25 -21.91
C HIS A 43 -2.22 3.93 -21.05
N ARG A 44 -2.05 3.14 -19.99
CA ARG A 44 -3.14 2.77 -19.06
C ARG A 44 -3.67 3.99 -18.32
N GLU A 45 -2.81 4.86 -17.79
CA GLU A 45 -3.22 6.11 -17.14
C GLU A 45 -4.03 6.99 -18.09
N ARG A 46 -3.57 7.19 -19.33
CA ARG A 46 -4.32 7.94 -20.36
C ARG A 46 -5.70 7.35 -20.61
N ARG A 47 -5.84 6.02 -20.64
CA ARG A 47 -7.15 5.39 -20.82
C ARG A 47 -8.06 5.57 -19.62
N TRP A 48 -7.55 5.41 -18.40
CA TRP A 48 -8.31 5.67 -17.17
C TRP A 48 -8.83 7.12 -17.17
N ARG A 49 -7.98 8.08 -17.52
CA ARG A 49 -8.36 9.50 -17.63
C ARG A 49 -9.42 9.74 -18.71
N LYS A 50 -9.28 9.15 -19.90
CA LYS A 50 -10.23 9.32 -21.01
C LYS A 50 -11.62 8.74 -20.70
N VAL A 51 -11.67 7.59 -20.03
CA VAL A 51 -12.93 6.87 -19.76
C VAL A 51 -13.61 7.38 -18.49
N GLY A 52 -12.89 8.03 -17.58
CA GLY A 52 -13.38 8.30 -16.24
C GLY A 52 -13.46 7.01 -15.41
N LEU A 53 -14.28 7.00 -14.35
CA LEU A 53 -14.51 5.79 -13.54
C LEU A 53 -15.52 4.86 -14.25
N PRO A 54 -15.09 3.77 -14.90
CA PRO A 54 -16.01 2.84 -15.56
C PRO A 54 -16.87 2.08 -14.53
N ARG A 55 -17.96 1.47 -15.00
CA ARG A 55 -18.84 0.58 -14.21
C ARG A 55 -18.91 -0.83 -14.82
N GLY A 56 -19.38 -1.79 -14.03
CA GLY A 56 -19.63 -3.19 -14.45
C GLY A 56 -18.38 -3.88 -15.00
N GLU A 57 -18.56 -4.71 -16.04
CA GLU A 57 -17.46 -5.48 -16.66
C GLU A 57 -16.30 -4.61 -17.18
N LYS A 58 -16.58 -3.36 -17.57
CA LYS A 58 -15.55 -2.43 -17.99
C LYS A 58 -14.64 -2.06 -16.82
N LEU A 59 -15.19 -1.85 -15.62
CA LEU A 59 -14.41 -1.61 -14.40
C LEU A 59 -13.54 -2.82 -14.06
N LYS A 60 -14.13 -4.02 -14.04
CA LYS A 60 -13.41 -5.27 -13.78
C LYS A 60 -12.21 -5.45 -14.71
N ARG A 61 -12.39 -5.19 -16.00
CA ARG A 61 -11.30 -5.22 -17.00
C ARG A 61 -10.22 -4.17 -16.75
N PHE A 62 -10.60 -2.98 -16.28
CA PHE A 62 -9.65 -1.91 -15.99
C PHE A 62 -8.85 -2.20 -14.72
N VAL A 63 -9.49 -2.69 -13.66
CA VAL A 63 -8.85 -3.13 -12.41
C VAL A 63 -7.81 -4.22 -12.68
N ARG A 64 -8.17 -5.26 -13.44
CA ARG A 64 -7.25 -6.36 -13.83
C ARG A 64 -6.02 -5.89 -14.64
N LYS A 65 -6.09 -4.71 -15.26
CA LYS A 65 -4.97 -4.11 -16.03
C LYS A 65 -4.16 -3.10 -15.22
N GLY A 66 -4.47 -2.94 -13.93
CA GLY A 66 -3.82 -1.99 -13.04
C GLY A 66 -4.61 -0.69 -12.87
N ILE A 67 -4.77 -0.29 -11.61
CA ILE A 67 -5.35 1.00 -11.21
C ILE A 67 -4.20 2.00 -11.02
N PRO A 68 -4.23 3.18 -11.68
CA PRO A 68 -3.29 4.26 -11.44
C PRO A 68 -3.24 4.65 -9.97
N SER A 69 -2.05 4.94 -9.43
CA SER A 69 -1.84 5.21 -7.99
C SER A 69 -2.85 6.21 -7.41
N LYS A 70 -3.07 7.34 -8.09
CA LYS A 70 -4.00 8.41 -7.70
C LYS A 70 -5.47 7.96 -7.59
N LEU A 71 -5.84 6.86 -8.24
CA LEU A 71 -7.21 6.33 -8.24
C LEU A 71 -7.39 5.14 -7.28
N ARG A 72 -6.32 4.57 -6.72
CA ARG A 72 -6.39 3.36 -5.88
C ARG A 72 -7.26 3.57 -4.66
N ALA A 73 -7.07 4.68 -3.93
CA ALA A 73 -7.86 4.98 -2.74
C ALA A 73 -9.37 5.00 -3.04
N THR A 74 -9.79 5.65 -4.12
CA THR A 74 -11.21 5.67 -4.49
C THR A 74 -11.71 4.32 -4.98
N VAL A 75 -10.96 3.65 -5.87
CA VAL A 75 -11.42 2.42 -6.53
C VAL A 75 -11.43 1.23 -5.57
N TRP A 76 -10.44 1.09 -4.69
CA TRP A 76 -10.40 0.02 -3.69
C TRP A 76 -11.56 0.11 -2.70
N MET A 77 -12.00 1.33 -2.37
CA MET A 77 -13.12 1.55 -1.46
C MET A 77 -14.51 1.27 -2.07
N LEU A 78 -14.65 1.13 -3.41
CA LEU A 78 -15.96 0.90 -4.05
C LEU A 78 -16.64 -0.39 -3.62
N GLY A 79 -15.88 -1.39 -3.15
CA GLY A 79 -16.39 -2.68 -2.71
C GLY A 79 -16.35 -2.87 -1.19
N CYS A 80 -15.91 -1.87 -0.43
CA CYS A 80 -15.84 -1.97 1.02
C CYS A 80 -17.22 -1.70 1.62
N PRO A 81 -17.81 -2.66 2.36
CA PRO A 81 -19.06 -2.42 3.06
C PRO A 81 -18.85 -1.35 4.14
N PRO A 82 -19.88 -0.55 4.46
CA PRO A 82 -19.85 0.26 5.66
C PRO A 82 -19.72 -0.69 6.86
N VAL A 83 -18.80 -0.37 7.77
CA VAL A 83 -18.62 -1.12 9.02
C VAL A 83 -19.33 -0.33 10.12
N GLU A 84 -20.23 -0.99 10.83
CA GLU A 84 -20.85 -0.41 12.03
C GLU A 84 -19.81 -0.18 13.11
N LEU A 85 -19.85 0.98 13.75
CA LEU A 85 -18.82 1.44 14.69
C LEU A 85 -19.05 0.91 16.12
N ALA A 86 -19.45 -0.36 16.26
CA ALA A 86 -19.52 -1.00 17.56
C ALA A 86 -18.09 -1.10 18.12
N LYS A 87 -17.90 -0.56 19.34
CA LYS A 87 -16.59 -0.51 19.99
C LYS A 87 -16.56 -1.50 21.12
N HIS A 88 -15.74 -2.52 20.96
CA HIS A 88 -15.41 -3.45 22.04
C HIS A 88 -14.13 -3.02 22.77
N GLU A 89 -13.95 -3.56 23.96
CA GLU A 89 -12.69 -3.42 24.67
C GLU A 89 -11.63 -4.30 24.00
N VAL A 90 -10.41 -3.78 23.87
CA VAL A 90 -9.29 -4.53 23.29
C VAL A 90 -8.39 -4.93 24.44
N SER A 91 -8.11 -6.23 24.58
CA SER A 91 -7.29 -6.74 25.67
C SER A 91 -5.84 -6.24 25.58
N ASP A 92 -5.19 -6.07 26.72
CA ASP A 92 -3.78 -5.64 26.80
C ASP A 92 -2.86 -6.59 26.02
N ALA A 93 -3.14 -7.89 26.03
CA ALA A 93 -2.39 -8.87 25.25
C ALA A 93 -2.40 -8.59 23.73
N VAL A 94 -3.54 -8.15 23.19
CA VAL A 94 -3.66 -7.75 21.77
C VAL A 94 -2.89 -6.45 21.51
N VAL A 95 -3.00 -5.48 22.42
CA VAL A 95 -2.28 -4.21 22.31
C VAL A 95 -0.77 -4.44 22.32
N ASP A 96 -0.28 -5.32 23.19
CA ASP A 96 1.13 -5.64 23.32
C ASP A 96 1.65 -6.42 22.11
N ALA A 97 0.85 -7.34 21.55
CA ALA A 97 1.18 -8.03 20.30
C ALA A 97 1.32 -7.04 19.13
N ILE A 98 0.42 -6.07 19.00
CA ILE A 98 0.53 -5.01 17.98
C ILE A 98 1.81 -4.21 18.20
N ARG A 99 2.08 -3.77 19.44
CA ARG A 99 3.27 -2.98 19.78
C ARG A 99 4.57 -3.70 19.46
N LEU A 100 4.63 -5.02 19.68
CA LEU A 100 5.78 -5.85 19.37
C LEU A 100 6.06 -5.91 17.86
N ASP A 101 5.01 -5.84 17.04
CA ASP A 101 5.11 -6.01 15.59
C ASP A 101 5.40 -4.72 14.82
N LEU A 102 5.01 -3.56 15.37
CA LEU A 102 5.23 -2.27 14.69
C LEU A 102 6.69 -2.01 14.31
N PRO A 103 7.69 -2.15 15.20
CA PRO A 103 9.09 -1.85 14.85
C PRO A 103 9.66 -2.76 13.76
N ARG A 104 9.11 -3.98 13.61
CA ARG A 104 9.53 -4.96 12.59
C ARG A 104 8.69 -4.91 11.31
N THR A 105 7.70 -4.01 11.22
CA THR A 105 6.84 -3.84 10.04
C THR A 105 7.52 -2.93 9.01
N PHE A 106 7.98 -3.51 7.90
CA PHE A 106 8.66 -2.79 6.81
C PHE A 106 9.75 -1.83 7.31
N PRO A 107 10.81 -2.36 7.96
CA PRO A 107 11.88 -1.54 8.56
C PRO A 107 12.66 -0.72 7.52
N ASP A 108 12.61 -1.12 6.26
CA ASP A 108 13.22 -0.49 5.09
C ASP A 108 12.34 0.58 4.44
N ASN A 109 11.10 0.78 4.92
CA ASN A 109 10.22 1.84 4.42
C ASN A 109 10.35 3.11 5.26
N ASN A 110 10.86 4.19 4.67
CA ASN A 110 11.17 5.42 5.41
C ASN A 110 9.93 6.16 5.95
N ARG A 111 8.74 5.93 5.39
CA ARG A 111 7.48 6.52 5.87
C ARG A 111 6.91 5.70 7.01
N LEU A 112 6.87 4.38 6.85
CA LEU A 112 6.18 3.47 7.76
C LEU A 112 6.99 3.17 9.03
N SER A 113 8.32 3.02 8.90
CA SER A 113 9.22 2.79 10.05
C SER A 113 9.33 3.99 11.00
N SER A 114 8.87 5.18 10.58
CA SER A 114 8.84 6.37 11.41
C SER A 114 7.88 6.23 12.60
N ALA A 115 8.11 6.99 13.68
CA ALA A 115 7.18 7.04 14.82
C ALA A 115 5.76 7.45 14.41
N ALA A 116 5.62 8.27 13.36
CA ALA A 116 4.32 8.65 12.81
C ALA A 116 3.66 7.49 12.04
N GLY A 117 4.42 6.77 11.21
CA GLY A 117 3.96 5.58 10.49
C GLY A 117 3.49 4.47 11.43
N ASN A 118 4.32 4.11 12.40
CA ASN A 118 3.97 3.14 13.44
C ASN A 118 2.71 3.53 14.21
N ARG A 119 2.52 4.83 14.51
CA ARG A 119 1.30 5.31 15.16
C ARG A 119 0.06 5.16 14.28
N ILE A 120 0.17 5.38 12.97
CA ILE A 120 -0.94 5.21 12.02
C ILE A 120 -1.31 3.74 11.92
N ILE A 121 -0.34 2.86 11.65
CA ILE A 121 -0.55 1.41 11.55
C ILE A 121 -1.14 0.87 12.84
N GLY A 122 -0.56 1.22 13.99
CA GLY A 122 -1.04 0.78 15.31
C GLY A 122 -2.49 1.21 15.58
N ARG A 123 -2.88 2.42 15.17
CA ARG A 123 -4.28 2.88 15.27
C ARG A 123 -5.21 2.06 14.38
N ILE A 124 -4.81 1.74 13.15
CA ILE A 124 -5.61 0.92 12.23
C ILE A 124 -5.80 -0.48 12.83
N LEU A 125 -4.71 -1.13 13.26
CA LEU A 125 -4.76 -2.46 13.85
C LEU A 125 -5.60 -2.51 15.13
N TYR A 126 -5.44 -1.52 16.02
CA TYR A 126 -6.26 -1.40 17.21
C TYR A 126 -7.75 -1.25 16.86
N ARG A 127 -8.07 -0.44 15.83
CA ARG A 127 -9.46 -0.26 15.38
C ARG A 127 -10.04 -1.55 14.81
N VAL A 128 -9.26 -2.31 14.03
CA VAL A 128 -9.68 -3.62 13.53
C VAL A 128 -9.97 -4.57 14.69
N ALA A 129 -9.04 -4.71 15.65
CA ALA A 129 -9.24 -5.54 16.84
C ALA A 129 -10.46 -5.11 17.67
N GLN A 130 -10.71 -3.79 17.76
CA GLN A 130 -11.85 -3.24 18.47
C GLN A 130 -13.20 -3.57 17.80
N HIS A 131 -13.24 -3.69 16.47
CA HIS A 131 -14.48 -3.98 15.74
C HIS A 131 -14.71 -5.48 15.54
N PHE A 132 -13.64 -6.27 15.55
CA PHE A 132 -13.67 -7.71 15.35
C PHE A 132 -13.02 -8.42 16.54
N PRO A 133 -13.62 -8.37 17.75
CA PRO A 133 -13.00 -8.89 18.98
C PRO A 133 -12.72 -10.40 18.92
N ASP A 134 -13.54 -11.17 18.19
CA ASP A 134 -13.33 -12.61 18.00
C ASP A 134 -12.06 -12.93 17.20
N ILE A 135 -11.59 -11.98 16.39
CA ILE A 135 -10.35 -12.08 15.61
C ILE A 135 -9.20 -11.41 16.38
N GLY A 136 -9.45 -10.22 16.95
CA GLY A 136 -8.44 -9.42 17.61
C GLY A 136 -7.32 -9.02 16.64
N TYR A 137 -6.11 -9.51 16.91
CA TYR A 137 -4.93 -9.29 16.08
C TYR A 137 -4.18 -10.59 15.84
N CYS A 138 -3.84 -10.84 14.58
CA CYS A 138 -2.94 -11.90 14.16
C CYS A 138 -1.68 -11.31 13.52
N GLN A 139 -0.52 -11.87 13.85
CA GLN A 139 0.74 -11.53 13.19
C GLN A 139 0.56 -11.68 11.67
N GLY A 140 0.93 -10.64 10.91
CA GLY A 140 0.67 -10.53 9.48
C GLY A 140 -0.28 -9.37 9.14
N PHE A 141 -1.23 -9.02 10.02
CA PHE A 141 -2.14 -7.90 9.78
C PHE A 141 -1.41 -6.56 9.67
N ASN A 142 -0.28 -6.43 10.38
CA ASN A 142 0.59 -5.27 10.32
C ASN A 142 1.09 -4.94 8.90
N TYR A 143 1.41 -5.96 8.10
CA TYR A 143 1.85 -5.76 6.72
C TYR A 143 0.70 -5.46 5.76
N ILE A 144 -0.53 -5.85 6.11
CA ILE A 144 -1.74 -5.55 5.31
C ILE A 144 -2.22 -4.11 5.61
N ALA A 145 -2.07 -3.66 6.85
CA ALA A 145 -2.48 -2.32 7.29
C ALA A 145 -1.53 -1.21 6.82
N ALA A 146 -0.27 -1.56 6.55
CA ALA A 146 0.79 -0.69 6.04
C ALA A 146 0.60 -0.35 4.55
#